data_AF-A0AB34JH06-F1
#
_entry.id   AF-A0AB34JH06-F1
#
_cell.length_a   1.000
_cell.length_b   1.000
_cell.length_c   1.000
_cell.angle_alpha   90.00
_cell.angle_beta   90.00
_cell.angle_gamma   90.00
#
_symmetry.space_group_name_H-M   'P 1'
#
loop_
_entity.id
_entity.type
_entity.pdbx_description
1 polymer ?
#
loop_
_entity_poly.entity_id
_entity_poly.type
_entity_poly.pdbx_seq_one_letter_code
_entity_poly.pdbx_strand_id
1 'polypeptide(L)'
;MRLVRGLRCWVLAALLSHGGCAPPIMEDTDAFREAVRPLIHEFIFSQYDKFASSQLTFRDLKLHVAAALELPYEQLREDGPSSVIEDESDKIANQCDGGKVDREACIARFQLKDET
;
A
#
# COMPACT_ATOMS: atom_id res chain seq x y z
N MET A 1 -30.36 17.84 49.02
CA MET A 1 -31.70 17.56 48.46
C MET A 1 -31.52 16.98 47.07
N ARG A 2 -32.24 15.89 46.78
CA ARG A 2 -32.18 15.05 45.58
C ARG A 2 -32.68 15.79 44.33
N LEU A 3 -32.13 15.47 43.16
CA LEU A 3 -32.95 14.95 42.06
C LEU A 3 -32.12 14.17 41.03
N VAL A 4 -32.50 12.91 40.87
CA VAL A 4 -32.10 11.94 39.84
C VAL A 4 -33.06 12.12 38.65
N ARG A 5 -32.59 12.06 37.41
CA ARG A 5 -33.33 11.82 36.15
C ARG A 5 -32.31 11.94 35.02
N GLY A 6 -32.10 11.00 34.11
CA GLY A 6 -32.88 9.86 33.69
C GLY A 6 -32.63 9.71 32.18
N LEU A 7 -32.39 8.46 31.77
CA LEU A 7 -32.62 7.89 30.44
C LEU A 7 -32.38 8.80 29.23
N ARG A 8 -31.45 8.37 28.38
CA ARG A 8 -31.81 8.00 27.00
C ARG A 8 -30.69 7.20 26.34
N CYS A 9 -30.78 5.88 26.55
CA CYS A 9 -30.23 4.88 25.66
C CYS A 9 -30.96 5.07 24.32
N TRP A 10 -30.33 5.74 23.35
CA TRP A 10 -30.81 5.74 21.98
C TRP A 10 -30.29 4.47 21.33
N VAL A 11 -31.12 3.41 21.38
CA VAL A 11 -31.09 2.36 20.39
C VAL A 11 -31.93 2.87 19.22
N LEU A 12 -31.27 3.18 18.11
CA LEU A 12 -31.87 3.11 16.79
C LEU A 12 -30.93 2.31 15.91
N ALA A 13 -31.23 1.02 15.83
CA ALA A 13 -30.90 0.22 14.67
C ALA A 13 -31.61 0.83 13.46
N ALA A 14 -30.90 1.00 12.34
CA ALA A 14 -31.32 0.46 11.06
C ALA A 14 -30.36 0.85 9.92
N LEU A 15 -30.29 -0.08 8.97
CA LEU A 15 -29.83 0.06 7.57
C LEU A 15 -28.33 -0.01 7.31
N LEU A 16 -27.88 -1.25 7.14
CA LEU A 16 -27.40 -1.76 5.84
C LEU A 16 -26.93 -0.67 4.87
N SER A 17 -25.63 -0.43 4.86
CA SER A 17 -24.90 -0.15 3.63
C SER A 17 -23.57 -0.87 3.74
N HIS A 18 -23.60 -2.18 3.44
CA HIS A 18 -22.44 -2.84 2.81
C HIS A 18 -22.36 -2.37 1.36
N GLY A 19 -22.33 -1.05 1.16
CA GLY A 19 -21.78 -0.46 -0.03
C GLY A 19 -20.28 -0.51 0.15
N GLY A 20 -19.70 -1.70 -0.02
CA GLY A 20 -18.29 -1.80 -0.35
C GLY A 20 -18.14 -1.05 -1.65
N CYS A 21 -17.79 0.23 -1.55
CA CYS A 21 -17.32 1.02 -2.66
C CYS A 21 -15.94 0.43 -2.96
N ALA A 22 -15.92 -0.72 -3.64
CA ALA A 22 -14.69 -1.21 -4.25
C ALA A 22 -14.17 -0.03 -5.08
N PRO A 23 -12.97 0.49 -4.79
CA PRO A 23 -12.43 1.61 -5.53
C PRO A 23 -12.44 1.27 -7.03
N PRO A 24 -12.90 2.17 -7.91
CA PRO A 24 -12.95 1.95 -9.37
C PRO A 24 -11.55 1.89 -10.03
N ILE A 25 -10.48 1.71 -9.24
CA ILE A 25 -9.09 1.89 -9.65
C ILE A 25 -8.59 0.72 -10.51
N MET A 26 -9.27 -0.44 -10.50
CA MET A 26 -8.73 -1.67 -11.11
C MET A 26 -8.94 -1.83 -12.62
N GLU A 27 -9.82 -1.06 -13.27
CA GLU A 27 -9.94 -1.12 -14.74
C GLU A 27 -8.86 -0.30 -15.46
N ASP A 28 -8.26 0.67 -14.77
CA ASP A 28 -7.22 1.55 -15.32
C ASP A 28 -5.88 1.28 -14.65
N THR A 29 -5.04 0.48 -15.33
CA THR A 29 -3.72 0.09 -14.86
C THR A 29 -2.80 1.29 -14.60
N ASP A 30 -2.93 2.37 -15.36
CA ASP A 30 -2.08 3.55 -15.20
C ASP A 30 -2.50 4.33 -13.95
N ALA A 31 -3.81 4.52 -13.74
CA ALA A 31 -4.32 5.12 -12.52
C ALA A 31 -3.94 4.29 -11.26
N PHE A 32 -3.99 2.97 -11.37
CA PHE A 32 -3.54 2.08 -10.30
C PHE A 32 -2.03 2.24 -10.02
N ARG A 33 -1.20 2.29 -11.07
CA ARG A 33 0.24 2.49 -10.94
C ARG A 33 0.57 3.80 -10.23
N GLU A 34 -0.07 4.90 -10.61
CA GLU A 34 0.14 6.20 -9.96
C GLU A 34 -0.25 6.20 -8.48
N ALA A 35 -1.31 5.48 -8.10
CA ALA A 35 -1.72 5.35 -6.70
C ALA A 35 -0.76 4.47 -5.89
N VAL A 36 -0.24 3.39 -6.48
CA VAL A 36 0.56 2.37 -5.80
C VAL A 36 2.04 2.73 -5.69
N ARG A 37 2.58 3.42 -6.68
CA ARG A 37 4.00 3.82 -6.75
C ARG A 37 4.51 4.43 -5.43
N PRO A 38 3.92 5.53 -4.90
CA PRO A 38 4.44 6.13 -3.67
C PRO A 38 4.33 5.19 -2.46
N LEU A 39 3.28 4.36 -2.37
CA LEU A 39 3.09 3.41 -1.28
C LEU A 39 4.19 2.34 -1.24
N ILE A 40 4.54 1.78 -2.41
CA ILE A 40 5.62 0.80 -2.53
C ILE A 40 6.96 1.42 -2.17
N HIS A 41 7.24 2.61 -2.71
CA HIS A 41 8.51 3.29 -2.50
C HIS A 41 8.70 3.60 -1.01
N GLU A 42 7.72 4.26 -0.39
CA GLU A 42 7.75 4.59 1.04
C GLU A 42 7.91 3.33 1.91
N PHE A 43 7.17 2.27 1.62
CA PHE A 43 7.24 1.04 2.40
C PHE A 43 8.60 0.35 2.28
N ILE A 44 9.13 0.17 1.06
CA ILE A 44 10.45 -0.44 0.85
C ILE A 44 11.52 0.39 1.56
N PHE A 45 11.50 1.70 1.44
CA PHE A 45 12.49 2.56 2.11
C PHE A 45 12.34 2.61 3.62
N SER A 46 11.12 2.43 4.16
CA SER A 46 10.89 2.29 5.61
C SER A 46 11.36 0.93 6.16
N GLN A 47 11.38 -0.11 5.32
CA GLN A 47 11.79 -1.47 5.65
C GLN A 47 13.11 -1.85 4.96
N TYR A 48 13.96 -0.85 4.66
CA TYR A 48 15.11 -1.05 3.77
C TYR A 48 16.06 -2.16 4.24
N ASP A 49 16.26 -2.30 5.55
CA ASP A 49 17.11 -3.37 6.10
C ASP A 49 16.56 -4.77 5.77
N LYS A 50 15.23 -4.94 5.78
CA LYS A 50 14.59 -6.20 5.38
C LYS A 50 14.67 -6.41 3.87
N PHE A 51 14.51 -5.34 3.11
CA PHE A 51 14.69 -5.39 1.66
C PHE A 51 16.12 -5.81 1.28
N ALA A 52 17.12 -5.14 1.84
CA ALA A 52 18.55 -5.40 1.60
C ALA A 52 19.00 -6.78 2.06
N SER A 53 18.37 -7.34 3.10
CA SER A 53 18.60 -8.70 3.55
C SER A 53 17.71 -9.75 2.88
N SER A 54 16.94 -9.39 1.83
CA SER A 54 16.01 -10.27 1.12
C SER A 54 14.94 -10.92 2.01
N GLN A 55 14.58 -10.25 3.11
CA GLN A 55 13.53 -10.68 4.06
C GLN A 55 12.18 -10.00 3.80
N LEU A 56 12.15 -8.90 3.05
CA LEU A 56 10.91 -8.24 2.62
C LEU A 56 10.28 -9.04 1.49
N THR A 57 9.11 -9.63 1.72
CA THR A 57 8.47 -10.50 0.74
C THR A 57 7.49 -9.74 -0.14
N PHE A 58 7.19 -10.30 -1.33
CA PHE A 58 6.16 -9.76 -2.20
C PHE A 58 4.77 -9.77 -1.56
N ARG A 59 4.53 -10.71 -0.64
CA ARG A 59 3.30 -10.74 0.18
C ARG A 59 3.21 -9.53 1.10
N ASP A 60 4.31 -9.12 1.72
CA ASP A 60 4.34 -7.94 2.60
C ASP A 60 3.99 -6.66 1.83
N LEU A 61 4.53 -6.52 0.61
CA LEU A 61 4.22 -5.41 -0.29
C LEU A 61 2.71 -5.36 -0.63
N LYS A 62 2.15 -6.50 -1.04
CA LYS A 62 0.71 -6.59 -1.36
C LYS A 62 -0.17 -6.32 -0.14
N LEU A 63 0.18 -6.84 1.03
CA LEU A 63 -0.58 -6.55 2.26
C LEU A 63 -0.52 -5.07 2.62
N HIS A 64 0.62 -4.40 2.43
CA HIS A 64 0.74 -2.97 2.63
C HIS A 64 -0.17 -2.17 1.68
N VAL A 65 -0.10 -2.47 0.37
CA VAL A 65 -0.94 -1.81 -0.64
C VAL A 65 -2.43 -2.09 -0.41
N ALA A 66 -2.80 -3.32 -0.09
CA ALA A 66 -4.19 -3.70 0.21
C ALA A 66 -4.74 -2.90 1.40
N ALA A 67 -3.96 -2.78 2.47
CA ALA A 67 -4.35 -2.00 3.64
C ALA A 67 -4.45 -0.49 3.33
N ALA A 68 -3.53 0.05 2.53
CA ALA A 68 -3.51 1.47 2.21
C ALA A 68 -4.64 1.91 1.26
N LEU A 69 -5.06 1.04 0.35
CA LEU A 69 -6.12 1.31 -0.64
C LEU A 69 -7.49 0.73 -0.25
N GLU A 70 -7.59 0.12 0.94
CA GLU A 70 -8.79 -0.59 1.42
C GLU A 70 -9.29 -1.66 0.41
N LEU A 71 -8.35 -2.33 -0.27
CA LEU A 71 -8.61 -3.38 -1.24
C LEU A 71 -8.49 -4.78 -0.60
N PRO A 72 -9.28 -5.76 -1.03
CA PRO A 72 -9.04 -7.15 -0.68
C PRO A 72 -7.70 -7.62 -1.26
N TYR A 73 -6.95 -8.39 -0.48
CA TYR A 73 -5.65 -8.94 -0.90
C TYR A 73 -5.77 -9.76 -2.19
N GLU A 74 -6.89 -10.44 -2.38
CA GLU A 74 -7.20 -11.27 -3.55
C GLU A 74 -7.13 -10.48 -4.86
N GLN A 75 -7.57 -9.23 -4.87
CA GLN A 75 -7.50 -8.36 -6.04
C GLN A 75 -6.06 -8.06 -6.45
N LEU A 76 -5.15 -7.93 -5.49
CA LEU A 76 -3.72 -7.72 -5.76
C LEU A 76 -2.98 -8.98 -6.22
N ARG A 77 -3.66 -10.13 -6.23
CA ARG A 77 -3.12 -11.37 -6.81
C ARG A 77 -3.38 -11.47 -8.32
N GLU A 78 -4.31 -10.68 -8.85
CA GLU A 78 -4.61 -10.65 -10.28
C GLU A 78 -3.41 -10.11 -11.06
N ASP A 79 -3.22 -10.61 -12.29
CA ASP A 79 -2.00 -10.39 -13.08
C ASP A 79 -1.68 -8.90 -13.27
N GLY A 80 -2.68 -8.07 -13.57
CA GLY A 80 -2.51 -6.63 -13.78
C GLY A 80 -1.96 -5.90 -12.54
N PRO A 81 -2.72 -5.85 -11.42
CA PRO A 81 -2.25 -5.26 -10.18
C PRO A 81 -0.95 -5.86 -9.65
N SER A 82 -0.80 -7.20 -9.76
CA SER A 82 0.41 -7.88 -9.34
C SER A 82 1.64 -7.42 -10.13
N SER A 83 1.53 -7.34 -11.46
CA SER A 83 2.61 -6.89 -12.34
C SER A 83 3.02 -5.46 -12.03
N VAL A 84 2.07 -4.56 -11.73
CA VAL A 84 2.40 -3.18 -11.33
C VAL A 84 3.23 -3.15 -10.05
N ILE A 85 2.85 -3.94 -9.03
CA ILE A 85 3.59 -3.99 -7.76
C ILE A 85 4.99 -4.58 -7.96
N GLU A 86 5.10 -5.62 -8.79
CA GLU A 86 6.38 -6.24 -9.16
C GLU A 86 7.30 -5.24 -9.85
N ASP A 87 6.82 -4.58 -10.91
CA ASP A 87 7.57 -3.58 -11.67
C ASP A 87 8.17 -2.49 -10.78
N GLU A 88 7.37 -1.92 -9.87
CA GLU A 88 7.85 -0.85 -8.99
C GLU A 88 8.88 -1.34 -7.97
N SER A 89 8.71 -2.57 -7.45
CA SER A 89 9.70 -3.16 -6.55
C SER A 89 11.01 -3.53 -7.27
N ASP A 90 10.92 -4.00 -8.51
CA ASP A 90 12.06 -4.35 -9.36
C ASP A 90 12.84 -3.11 -9.81
N LYS A 91 12.16 -2.00 -10.10
CA LYS A 91 12.83 -0.71 -10.35
C LYS A 91 13.72 -0.33 -9.18
N ILE A 92 13.22 -0.43 -7.94
CA ILE A 92 14.01 -0.13 -6.75
C ILE A 92 15.17 -1.13 -6.61
N ALA A 93 14.91 -2.44 -6.77
CA ALA A 93 15.96 -3.46 -6.73
C ALA A 93 17.08 -3.20 -7.74
N ASN A 94 16.74 -2.81 -8.96
CA ASN A 94 17.71 -2.48 -9.99
C ASN A 94 18.54 -1.24 -9.65
N GLN A 95 17.94 -0.19 -9.09
CA GLN A 95 18.70 1.01 -8.71
C GLN A 95 19.59 0.80 -7.48
N CYS A 96 19.16 -0.10 -6.60
CA CYS A 96 19.77 -0.30 -5.30
C CYS A 96 20.63 -1.57 -5.26
N ASP A 97 20.87 -2.20 -6.42
CA ASP A 97 21.64 -3.43 -6.60
C ASP A 97 21.18 -4.54 -5.63
N GLY A 98 19.86 -4.76 -5.58
CA GLY A 98 19.22 -5.70 -4.66
C GLY A 98 19.41 -5.34 -3.18
N GLY A 99 19.65 -4.06 -2.89
CA GLY A 99 19.92 -3.56 -1.54
C GLY A 99 21.37 -3.70 -1.06
N LYS A 100 22.33 -3.96 -1.97
CA LYS A 100 23.77 -3.98 -1.63
C LYS A 100 24.36 -2.61 -1.34
N VAL A 101 23.67 -1.53 -1.72
CA VAL A 101 24.09 -0.17 -1.39
C VAL A 101 23.35 0.35 -0.18
N ASP A 102 23.95 1.31 0.52
CA ASP A 102 23.29 1.98 1.64
C ASP A 102 22.01 2.70 1.20
N ARG A 103 21.05 2.78 2.13
CA ARG A 103 19.73 3.37 1.88
C ARG A 103 19.81 4.77 1.26
N GLU A 104 20.70 5.63 1.77
CA GLU A 104 20.86 7.01 1.29
C GLU A 104 21.39 7.05 -0.15
N ALA A 105 22.33 6.18 -0.48
CA ALA A 105 22.86 6.05 -1.84
C ALA A 105 21.80 5.51 -2.81
N CYS A 106 20.99 4.55 -2.37
CA CYS A 106 19.84 4.03 -3.11
C CYS A 106 18.81 5.12 -3.40
N ILE A 107 18.38 5.90 -2.38
CA ILE A 107 17.44 7.02 -2.54
C ILE A 107 17.97 8.05 -3.55
N ALA A 108 19.23 8.45 -3.40
CA ALA A 108 19.85 9.42 -4.31
C ALA A 108 19.84 8.93 -5.76
N ARG A 109 20.17 7.65 -6.01
CA ARG A 109 20.14 7.06 -7.36
C ARG A 109 18.73 6.94 -7.91
N PHE A 110 17.77 6.61 -7.05
CA PHE A 110 16.39 6.39 -7.43
C PHE A 110 15.72 7.71 -7.85
N GLN A 111 15.86 8.77 -7.05
CA GLN A 111 15.31 10.09 -7.35
C GLN A 111 15.90 10.70 -8.63
N LEU A 112 17.19 10.51 -8.90
CA LEU A 112 17.84 11.00 -10.12
C LEU A 112 17.30 10.38 -11.41
N LYS A 113 16.60 9.24 -11.33
CA LYS A 113 16.10 8.52 -12.51
C LYS A 113 14.59 8.59 -12.68
N ASP A 114 13.82 8.91 -11.64
CA ASP A 114 12.37 9.13 -11.74
C ASP A 114 12.04 10.49 -12.41
N GLU A 115 13.01 11.42 -12.51
CA GLU A 115 12.87 12.71 -13.20
C GLU A 115 13.11 12.66 -14.74
N THR A 116 13.26 11.46 -15.33
CA THR A 116 13.54 11.27 -16.76
C THR A 116 12.43 10.51 -17.47
#